data_AF-A0A955J2S7-F1
#
_entry.id   AF-A0A955J2S7-F1
#
_cell.length_a   1.000
_cell.length_b   1.000
_cell.length_c   1.000
_cell.angle_alpha   90.00
_cell.angle_beta   90.00
_cell.angle_gamma   90.00
#
_symmetry.space_group_name_H-M   'P 1'
#
loop_
_entity.id
_entity.type
_entity.pdbx_description
1 polymer ?
#
loop_
_entity_poly.entity_id
_entity_poly.type
_entity_poly.pdbx_seq_one_letter_code
_entity_poly.pdbx_strand_id
1 'polypeptide(L)' 'MAGTKAGGAKAALTNKKKYGKEFYAMIGAKGGKKGVTGGFGSDKPGTDGLTGRERARIAGARGGRISRRTKSSK' A
#
# COMPACT_ATOMS: atom_id res chain seq x y z
N MET A 1 11.78 -9.61 -20.17
CA MET A 1 10.95 -10.83 -20.07
C MET A 1 9.73 -10.52 -19.20
N ALA A 2 8.54 -10.93 -19.62
CA ALA A 2 7.33 -10.77 -18.81
C ALA A 2 7.46 -11.52 -17.47
N GLY A 3 6.76 -11.06 -16.43
CA GLY A 3 6.80 -11.68 -15.10
C GLY A 3 8.07 -11.46 -14.27
N THR A 4 9.11 -10.84 -14.82
CA THR A 4 10.37 -10.54 -14.08
C THR A 4 10.36 -9.13 -13.49
N LYS A 5 11.11 -8.91 -12.39
CA LYS A 5 11.31 -7.56 -11.81
C LYS A 5 11.80 -6.54 -12.84
N ALA A 6 12.78 -6.92 -13.66
CA ALA A 6 13.32 -6.08 -14.72
C ALA A 6 12.27 -5.75 -15.80
N GLY A 7 11.41 -6.73 -16.15
CA GLY A 7 10.28 -6.51 -17.05
C GLY A 7 9.26 -5.50 -16.48
N GLY A 8 8.91 -5.64 -15.20
CA GLY A 8 8.01 -4.71 -14.51
C GLY A 8 8.54 -3.28 -14.47
N ALA A 9 9.84 -3.10 -14.21
CA ALA A 9 10.49 -1.79 -14.23
C ALA A 9 10.41 -1.12 -15.61
N LYS A 10 10.70 -1.88 -16.69
CA LYS A 10 10.57 -1.38 -18.06
C LYS A 10 9.13 -0.99 -18.41
N ALA A 11 8.15 -1.81 -18.01
CA ALA A 11 6.74 -1.50 -18.23
C ALA A 11 6.29 -0.23 -17.48
N ALA A 12 6.72 -0.05 -16.23
CA ALA A 12 6.41 1.14 -15.44
C ALA A 12 6.98 2.42 -16.09
N LEU A 13 8.19 2.35 -16.66
CA LEU A 13 8.78 3.46 -17.41
C LEU A 13 7.96 3.79 -18.66
N THR A 14 7.58 2.78 -19.45
CA THR A 14 6.74 2.97 -20.64
C THR A 14 5.38 3.58 -20.28
N ASN A 15 4.73 3.10 -19.22
CA ASN A 15 3.43 3.60 -18.77
C ASN A 15 3.52 5.06 -18.30
N LYS A 16 4.56 5.40 -17.52
CA LYS A 16 4.81 6.79 -17.09
C LYS A 16 5.10 7.73 -18.27
N LYS A 17 5.80 7.25 -19.30
CA LYS A 17 6.05 8.02 -20.53
C LYS A 17 4.77 8.22 -21.34
N LYS A 18 3.94 7.18 -21.46
CA LYS A 18 2.73 7.18 -22.31
C LYS A 18 1.57 7.95 -21.68
N TYR A 19 1.38 7.84 -20.36
CA TYR A 19 0.21 8.37 -19.66
C TYR A 19 0.55 9.48 -18.65
N GLY A 20 1.83 9.84 -18.51
CA GLY A 20 2.30 10.85 -17.59
C GLY A 20 2.58 10.33 -16.17
N LYS A 21 3.11 11.21 -15.33
CA LYS A 21 3.47 10.90 -13.93
C LYS A 21 2.26 10.55 -13.07
N GLU A 22 1.10 11.12 -13.40
CA GLU A 22 -0.15 10.96 -12.64
C GLU A 22 -0.85 9.62 -12.86
N PHE A 23 -0.43 8.82 -13.85
CA PHE A 23 -1.11 7.59 -14.26
C PHE A 23 -1.41 6.64 -13.08
N TYR A 24 -0.39 6.32 -12.27
CA TYR A 24 -0.56 5.44 -11.12
C TYR A 24 -1.30 6.10 -9.96
N ALA A 25 -1.15 7.42 -9.78
CA ALA A 25 -1.85 8.17 -8.75
C ALA A 25 -3.37 8.17 -9.00
N MET A 26 -3.78 8.40 -10.26
CA MET A 26 -5.19 8.36 -10.65
C MET A 26 -5.80 6.97 -10.49
N ILE A 27 -5.08 5.91 -10.85
CA ILE A 27 -5.54 4.52 -10.66
C ILE A 27 -5.74 4.23 -9.17
N GLY A 28 -4.75 4.60 -8.33
CA GLY A 28 -4.84 4.43 -6.88
C GLY A 28 -6.02 5.19 -6.27
N ALA A 29 -6.24 6.45 -6.68
CA ALA A 29 -7.36 7.26 -6.20
C ALA A 29 -8.73 6.67 -6.59
N LYS A 30 -8.88 6.23 -7.85
CA LYS A 30 -10.11 5.55 -8.32
C LYS A 30 -10.37 4.25 -7.56
N GLY A 31 -9.33 3.44 -7.35
CA GLY A 31 -9.42 2.21 -6.59
C GLY A 31 -9.79 2.45 -5.12
N GLY A 32 -9.15 3.43 -4.48
CA GLY A 32 -9.44 3.81 -3.10
C GLY A 32 -10.88 4.31 -2.91
N LYS A 33 -11.39 5.12 -3.83
CA LYS A 33 -12.80 5.59 -3.80
C LYS A 33 -13.81 4.44 -3.96
N LYS A 34 -13.48 3.41 -4.75
CA LYS A 34 -14.34 2.22 -4.94
C LYS A 34 -14.18 1.19 -3.81
N GLY A 35 -13.11 1.25 -3.04
CA GLY A 35 -12.85 0.34 -1.93
C GLY A 35 -13.84 0.56 -0.79
N VAL A 36 -14.71 -0.40 -0.55
CA VAL A 36 -15.73 -0.37 0.53
C VAL A 36 -15.26 -1.01 1.84
N THR A 37 -14.07 -1.61 1.85
CA THR A 37 -13.59 -2.49 2.94
C THR A 37 -13.14 -1.78 4.21
N GLY A 38 -13.39 -0.47 4.37
CA GLY A 38 -13.06 0.25 5.60
C GLY A 38 -11.55 0.29 5.86
N GLY A 39 -10.78 0.85 4.91
CA GLY A 39 -9.32 0.96 5.00
C GLY A 39 -8.83 1.73 6.24
N PHE A 40 -7.51 1.83 6.42
CA PHE A 40 -6.89 2.36 7.66
C PHE A 40 -7.33 3.77 8.10
N GLY A 41 -7.80 4.61 7.18
CA GLY A 41 -8.34 5.95 7.49
C GLY A 41 -9.87 6.02 7.56
N SER A 42 -10.57 4.89 7.51
CA SER A 42 -12.03 4.84 7.55
C SER A 42 -12.54 4.71 8.99
N ASP A 43 -13.59 5.45 9.32
CA ASP A 43 -14.29 5.29 10.60
C ASP A 43 -15.37 4.19 10.55
N LYS A 44 -15.63 3.61 9.37
CA LYS A 44 -16.57 2.49 9.22
C LYS A 44 -15.90 1.16 9.59
N PRO A 45 -16.57 0.28 10.35
CA PRO A 45 -16.09 -1.08 10.57
C PRO A 45 -15.98 -1.85 9.25
N GLY A 46 -14.86 -2.54 9.03
CA GLY A 46 -14.71 -3.45 7.91
C GLY A 46 -15.38 -4.80 8.15
N THR A 47 -15.18 -5.75 7.25
CA THR A 47 -15.68 -7.14 7.40
C THR A 47 -15.09 -7.87 8.60
N ASP A 48 -13.95 -7.41 9.09
CA ASP A 48 -13.24 -7.85 10.29
C ASP A 48 -13.79 -7.23 11.58
N GLY A 49 -14.83 -6.39 11.50
CA GLY A 49 -15.44 -5.72 12.67
C GLY A 49 -14.61 -4.58 13.27
N LEU A 50 -13.39 -4.34 12.75
CA LEU A 50 -12.50 -3.27 13.20
C LEU A 50 -12.74 -2.00 12.39
N THR A 51 -12.65 -0.86 13.07
CA THR A 51 -12.52 0.44 12.39
C THR A 51 -11.14 0.55 11.72
N GLY A 52 -11.02 1.46 10.75
CA GLY A 52 -9.76 1.72 10.06
C GLY A 52 -8.63 2.08 11.02
N ARG A 53 -8.91 2.95 12.00
CA ARG A 53 -7.92 3.40 12.98
C ARG A 53 -7.41 2.27 13.87
N GLU A 54 -8.28 1.36 14.27
CA GLU A 54 -7.91 0.18 15.05
C GLU A 54 -7.04 -0.78 14.24
N ARG A 55 -7.43 -1.02 12.98
CA ARG A 55 -6.64 -1.83 12.04
C ARG A 55 -5.24 -1.23 11.85
N ALA A 56 -5.15 0.09 11.72
CA ALA A 56 -3.90 0.83 11.53
C ALA A 56 -2.99 0.69 12.75
N ARG A 57 -3.56 0.79 13.95
CA ARG A 57 -2.83 0.61 15.22
C ARG A 57 -2.23 -0.79 15.31
N ILE A 58 -3.01 -1.83 15.02
CA ILE A 58 -2.55 -3.23 15.08
C ILE A 58 -1.45 -3.48 14.06
N ALA A 59 -1.66 -3.08 12.80
CA ALA A 59 -0.68 -3.25 11.73
C ALA A 59 0.61 -2.47 12.01
N GLY A 60 0.50 -1.22 12.47
CA GLY A 60 1.63 -0.38 12.84
C GLY A 60 2.43 -0.96 14.01
N ALA A 61 1.75 -1.45 15.06
CA ALA A 61 2.41 -2.10 16.19
C ALA A 61 3.14 -3.38 15.79
N ARG A 62 2.56 -4.20 14.90
CA ARG A 62 3.23 -5.39 14.35
C ARG A 62 4.45 -5.00 13.53
N GLY A 63 4.29 -4.06 12.59
CA GLY A 63 5.39 -3.56 11.76
C GLY A 63 6.54 -3.00 12.59
N GLY A 64 6.25 -2.16 13.57
CA GLY A 64 7.24 -1.55 14.46
C GLY A 64 7.91 -2.53 15.44
N ARG A 65 7.27 -3.66 15.76
CA ARG A 65 7.92 -4.76 16.50
C ARG A 65 8.91 -5.51 15.62
N ILE A 66 8.51 -5.85 14.40
CA ILE A 66 9.35 -6.62 13.45
C ILE A 66 10.52 -5.78 12.95
N SER A 67 10.29 -4.49 12.66
CA SER A 67 11.32 -3.58 12.15
C SER A 67 12.25 -3.03 13.22
N ARG A 68 11.96 -3.28 14.51
CA ARG A 68 12.81 -2.86 15.62
C ARG A 68 14.12 -3.64 15.54
N ARG A 69 15.10 -3.04 14.87
CA ARG A 69 16.50 -3.46 14.93
C ARG A 69 16.97 -3.18 16.35
N THR A 70 17.21 -4.22 17.13
CA THR A 70 18.04 -4.09 18.32
C THR A 70 19.40 -3.53 17.89
N LYS A 71 20.01 -2.68 18.73
CA LYS A 71 21.41 -2.27 18.53
C LYS A 71 22.22 -3.57 18.45
N SER A 72 22.86 -3.83 17.31
CA SER A 72 23.82 -4.93 17.22
C SER A 72 24.88 -4.64 18.26
N SER A 73 24.93 -5.41 19.35
CA SER A 73 26.09 -5.35 20.24
C SER A 73 27.27 -5.81 19.41
N LYS A 74 28.25 -4.92 19.29
CA LYS A 74 29.52 -5.19 18.63
C LYS A 74 30.32 -6.19 19.45
#